data_AF-B5DI25-F1
#
_entry.id   AF-B5DI25-F1
#
_cell.length_a   1.000
_cell.length_b   1.000
_cell.length_c   1.000
_cell.angle_alpha   90.00
_cell.angle_beta   90.00
_cell.angle_gamma   90.00
#
_symmetry.space_group_name_H-M   'P 1'
#
loop_
_entity.id
_entity.type
_entity.pdbx_description
1 polymer ?
#
loop_
_entity_poly.entity_id
_entity_poly.type
_entity_poly.pdbx_seq_one_letter_code
_entity_poly.pdbx_strand_id
1 'polypeptide(L)'
;MLFVIALLCFGVLQATGLPVPAPVSVTVEPQTTKPSIRTSYANYKVFRVGIHTKSHFEVIEFLLSDPEMYNLWRIGKNEVDIMVHPRVLQEFNNTVTKESFNVQLLVPDVQKLIDAEKARK
;
A
#
# COMPACT_ATOMS: atom_id res chain seq x y z
N MET A 1 -40.07 -6.62 -11.24
CA MET A 1 -39.68 -7.93 -11.84
C MET A 1 -38.30 -8.22 -11.29
N LEU A 2 -38.11 -8.85 -10.12
CA LEU A 2 -38.48 -10.22 -9.74
C LEU A 2 -38.05 -11.25 -10.79
N PHE A 3 -36.86 -11.84 -10.61
CA PHE A 3 -36.58 -13.21 -11.06
C PHE A 3 -35.87 -13.95 -9.94
N VAL A 4 -36.71 -14.71 -9.24
CA VAL A 4 -36.37 -15.85 -8.41
C VAL A 4 -36.35 -17.07 -9.35
N ILE A 5 -35.70 -18.15 -8.89
CA ILE A 5 -35.90 -19.57 -9.26
C ILE A 5 -34.90 -20.12 -10.30
N ALA A 6 -34.31 -21.31 -10.20
CA ALA A 6 -33.96 -22.27 -9.13
C ALA A 6 -33.40 -23.55 -9.82
N LEU A 7 -32.82 -24.46 -9.02
CA LEU A 7 -32.74 -25.92 -9.22
C LEU A 7 -31.77 -26.37 -10.35
N LEU A 8 -31.01 -27.46 -10.29
CA LEU A 8 -30.79 -28.63 -9.40
C LEU A 8 -29.60 -29.36 -10.07
N CYS A 9 -28.68 -30.03 -9.38
CA CYS A 9 -28.75 -31.46 -9.05
C CYS A 9 -27.31 -32.02 -9.05
N PHE A 10 -27.16 -33.24 -8.54
CA PHE A 10 -25.94 -34.03 -8.28
C PHE A 10 -25.31 -33.71 -6.92
N GLY A 11 -25.55 -34.49 -5.89
CA GLY A 11 -26.07 -35.86 -5.84
C GLY A 11 -25.47 -36.49 -4.60
N VAL A 12 -26.27 -36.61 -3.55
CA VAL A 12 -25.92 -37.39 -2.37
C VAL A 12 -25.98 -38.86 -2.75
N LEU A 13 -24.86 -39.56 -2.60
CA LEU A 13 -24.87 -41.01 -2.47
C LEU A 13 -23.90 -41.40 -1.35
N GLN A 14 -24.45 -41.53 -0.14
CA GLN A 14 -23.81 -42.21 0.98
C GLN A 14 -24.42 -43.61 1.05
N ALA A 15 -23.58 -44.63 0.88
CA ALA A 15 -23.92 -46.02 1.16
C ALA A 15 -22.82 -46.63 2.05
N THR A 16 -23.14 -46.68 3.34
CA THR A 16 -22.79 -47.68 4.37
C THR A 16 -21.46 -48.44 4.30
N GLY A 17 -20.70 -48.32 5.38
CA GLY A 17 -19.72 -49.33 5.82
C GLY A 17 -18.89 -48.86 7.00
N LEU A 18 -19.34 -49.11 8.24
CA LEU A 18 -18.44 -49.12 9.41
C LEU A 18 -17.62 -50.43 9.37
N PRO A 19 -16.29 -50.38 9.61
CA PRO A 19 -15.82 -50.92 10.88
C PRO A 19 -14.58 -50.22 11.49
N VAL A 20 -14.67 -49.92 12.79
CA VAL A 20 -13.63 -50.03 13.85
C VAL A 20 -12.42 -49.04 13.82
N PRO A 21 -11.97 -48.50 14.98
CA PRO A 21 -11.20 -47.26 15.05
C PRO A 21 -9.68 -47.51 15.08
N ALA A 22 -8.94 -46.76 14.27
CA ALA A 22 -7.53 -46.50 14.51
C ALA A 22 -7.39 -45.17 15.28
N PRO A 23 -6.51 -45.07 16.29
CA PRO A 23 -6.23 -43.78 16.92
C PRO A 23 -5.53 -42.89 15.88
N VAL A 24 -6.31 -42.06 15.20
CA VAL A 24 -5.77 -40.98 14.37
C VAL A 24 -5.16 -39.97 15.32
N SER A 25 -3.85 -40.09 15.49
CA SER A 25 -2.98 -39.09 16.10
C SER A 25 -3.35 -37.72 15.54
N VAL A 26 -3.67 -36.80 16.45
CA VAL A 26 -3.81 -35.37 16.17
C VAL A 26 -2.49 -34.91 15.56
N THR A 27 -2.39 -34.98 14.23
CA THR A 27 -1.30 -34.36 13.49
C THR A 27 -1.79 -32.95 13.24
N VAL A 28 -1.32 -32.04 14.10
CA VAL A 28 -1.44 -30.60 13.91
C VAL A 28 -0.93 -30.29 12.51
N GLU A 29 -1.85 -29.99 11.59
CA GLU A 29 -1.47 -29.48 10.27
C GLU A 29 -0.65 -28.21 10.49
N PRO A 30 0.58 -28.12 9.93
CA PRO A 30 1.37 -26.91 10.01
C PRO A 30 0.56 -25.78 9.38
N GLN A 31 0.24 -24.76 10.17
CA GLN A 31 -0.34 -23.53 9.65
C GLN A 31 0.61 -23.00 8.58
N THR A 32 0.21 -23.18 7.31
CA THR A 32 0.93 -22.61 6.18
C THR A 32 0.76 -21.11 6.30
N THR A 33 1.71 -20.47 6.97
CA THR A 33 1.74 -19.03 7.15
C THR A 33 2.04 -18.46 5.77
N LYS A 34 1.00 -17.99 5.07
CA LYS A 34 1.13 -17.19 3.85
C LYS A 34 2.19 -16.12 4.14
N PRO A 35 3.34 -16.09 3.44
CA PRO A 35 4.35 -15.08 3.72
C PRO A 35 3.69 -13.72 3.52
N SER A 36 3.59 -12.93 4.60
CA SER A 36 3.18 -11.55 4.50
C SER A 36 4.26 -10.85 3.68
N ILE A 37 3.99 -10.56 2.41
CA ILE A 37 4.85 -9.69 1.62
C ILE A 37 4.81 -8.32 2.32
N ARG A 38 5.82 -8.03 3.13
CA ARG A 38 5.92 -6.79 3.89
C ARG A 38 6.58 -5.78 2.95
N THR A 39 5.77 -4.89 2.37
CA THR A 39 6.29 -3.77 1.58
C THR A 39 7.21 -2.93 2.47
N SER A 40 8.45 -2.74 2.03
CA SER A 40 9.43 -1.88 2.70
C SER A 40 9.34 -0.46 2.16
N TYR A 41 9.29 0.51 3.06
CA TYR A 41 9.30 1.95 2.74
C TYR A 41 10.65 2.59 3.06
N ALA A 42 11.72 1.78 3.10
CA ALA A 42 13.05 2.25 3.47
C ALA A 42 13.52 3.36 2.53
N ASN A 43 13.99 4.47 3.12
CA ASN A 43 14.49 5.65 2.42
C ASN A 43 13.46 6.41 1.58
N TYR A 44 12.17 6.06 1.66
CA TYR A 44 11.13 6.94 1.16
C TYR A 44 11.15 8.22 2.00
N LYS A 45 11.04 9.34 1.32
CA LYS A 45 11.06 10.66 1.94
C LYS A 45 9.76 11.35 1.66
N VAL A 46 9.35 12.21 2.59
CA VAL A 46 8.16 13.02 2.40
C VAL A 46 8.54 14.47 2.44
N PHE A 47 8.09 15.18 1.42
CA PHE A 47 8.29 16.59 1.25
C PHE A 47 6.96 17.31 1.24
N ARG A 48 6.90 18.44 1.93
CA ARG A 48 5.88 19.45 1.72
C ARG A 48 6.33 20.38 0.61
N VAL A 49 5.48 20.60 -0.37
CA VAL A 49 5.75 21.41 -1.55
C VAL A 49 4.71 22.52 -1.66
N GLY A 50 5.16 23.77 -1.72
CA GLY A 50 4.31 24.95 -1.85
C GLY A 50 3.85 25.20 -3.30
N ILE A 51 2.54 25.35 -3.49
CA ILE A 51 1.92 25.65 -4.78
C ILE A 51 1.54 27.13 -4.79
N HIS A 52 2.30 27.93 -5.55
CA HIS A 52 2.13 29.39 -5.61
C HIS A 52 1.72 29.89 -7.00
N THR A 53 1.92 29.08 -8.04
CA THR A 53 1.66 29.44 -9.44
C THR A 53 0.91 28.31 -10.16
N LYS A 54 0.30 28.62 -11.30
CA LYS A 54 -0.33 27.62 -12.18
C LYS A 54 0.68 26.57 -12.67
N SER A 55 1.90 27.00 -12.98
CA SER A 55 2.98 26.10 -13.40
C SER A 55 3.38 25.13 -12.27
N HIS A 56 3.41 25.58 -11.02
CA HIS A 56 3.66 24.68 -9.88
C HIS A 56 2.59 23.58 -9.82
N PHE A 57 1.33 23.94 -10.02
CA PHE A 57 0.23 22.99 -10.01
C PHE A 57 0.37 21.94 -11.13
N GLU A 58 0.66 22.38 -12.36
CA GLU A 58 0.85 21.49 -13.52
C GLU A 58 2.03 20.52 -13.31
N VAL A 59 3.14 20.98 -12.72
CA VAL A 59 4.28 20.12 -12.38
C VAL A 59 3.92 19.11 -11.31
N ILE A 60 3.18 19.51 -10.26
CA ILE A 60 2.71 18.58 -9.23
C ILE A 60 1.77 17.52 -9.83
N GLU A 61 0.83 17.91 -10.69
CA GLU A 61 -0.05 16.96 -11.39
C GLU A 61 0.75 15.97 -12.24
N PHE A 62 1.77 16.45 -12.94
CA PHE A 62 2.67 15.59 -13.71
C PHE A 62 3.42 14.59 -12.83
N LEU A 63 4.00 15.02 -11.70
CA LEU A 63 4.68 14.11 -10.77
C LEU A 63 3.71 13.04 -10.23
N LEU A 64 2.51 13.45 -9.84
CA LEU A 64 1.49 12.54 -9.30
C LEU A 64 0.85 11.62 -10.35
N SER A 65 1.18 11.79 -11.64
CA SER A 65 0.74 10.87 -12.70
C SER A 65 1.43 9.51 -12.63
N ASP A 66 2.56 9.40 -11.93
CA ASP A 66 3.25 8.14 -11.63
C ASP A 66 3.12 7.80 -10.13
N PRO A 67 2.06 7.06 -9.74
CA PRO A 67 1.82 6.70 -8.35
C PRO A 67 2.79 5.66 -7.78
N GLU A 68 3.61 5.00 -8.61
CA GLU A 68 4.66 4.11 -8.10
C GLU A 68 5.85 4.91 -7.57
N MET A 69 6.12 6.07 -8.18
CA MET A 69 7.26 6.93 -7.84
C MET A 69 6.88 8.08 -6.89
N TYR A 70 5.67 8.63 -7.02
CA TYR A 70 5.19 9.78 -6.26
C TYR A 70 3.81 9.51 -5.70
N ASN A 71 3.69 9.46 -4.37
CA ASN A 71 2.41 9.26 -3.70
C ASN A 71 1.98 10.54 -2.99
N LEU A 72 0.75 10.97 -3.27
CA LEU A 72 0.14 12.07 -2.54
C LEU A 72 -0.19 11.62 -1.12
N TRP A 73 0.42 12.24 -0.12
CA TRP A 73 0.18 11.90 1.28
C TRP A 73 -0.86 12.82 1.93
N ARG A 74 -0.83 14.11 1.61
CA ARG A 74 -1.78 15.08 2.13
C ARG A 74 -1.95 16.26 1.19
N ILE A 75 -3.16 16.79 1.11
CA ILE A 75 -3.49 18.02 0.39
C ILE A 75 -3.74 19.13 1.41
N GLY A 76 -3.06 20.25 1.26
CA GLY A 76 -3.33 21.50 1.95
C GLY A 76 -3.93 22.56 1.01
N LYS A 77 -4.11 23.78 1.50
CA LYS A 77 -4.72 24.87 0.71
C LYS A 77 -3.84 25.34 -0.45
N ASN A 78 -2.55 25.59 -0.16
CA ASN A 78 -1.54 26.04 -1.12
C ASN A 78 -0.26 25.19 -1.00
N GLU A 79 -0.40 23.97 -0.48
CA GLU A 79 0.72 23.07 -0.23
C GLU A 79 0.23 21.63 -0.40
N VAL A 80 1.14 20.74 -0.78
CA VAL A 80 0.91 19.30 -0.85
C VAL A 80 2.05 18.57 -0.19
N ASP A 81 1.75 17.50 0.53
CA ASP A 81 2.77 16.60 1.06
C ASP A 81 2.85 15.38 0.13
N ILE A 82 4.04 15.14 -0.43
CA ILE A 82 4.29 14.08 -1.40
C ILE A 82 5.34 13.13 -0.83
N MET A 83 5.02 11.86 -0.83
CA MET A 83 5.96 10.77 -0.57
C MET A 83 6.68 10.42 -1.87
N VAL A 84 8.01 10.48 -1.84
CA VAL A 84 8.88 10.32 -2.99
C VAL A 84 9.69 9.03 -2.86
N HIS A 85 9.66 8.21 -3.90
CA HIS A 85 10.43 6.97 -3.99
C HIS A 85 11.94 7.27 -4.07
N PRO A 86 12.82 6.52 -3.38
CA PRO A 86 14.26 6.81 -3.33
C PRO A 86 14.94 6.83 -4.72
N ARG A 87 14.49 6.00 -5.66
CA ARG A 87 14.99 5.96 -7.05
C ARG A 87 14.84 7.30 -7.81
N VAL A 88 13.78 8.06 -7.55
CA VAL A 88 13.50 9.32 -8.25
C VAL A 88 13.85 10.54 -7.41
N LEU A 89 14.45 10.36 -6.22
CA LEU A 89 14.71 11.45 -5.30
C LEU A 89 15.60 12.54 -5.91
N GLN A 90 16.60 12.15 -6.71
CA GLN A 90 17.47 13.10 -7.40
C GLN A 90 16.71 13.88 -8.48
N GLU A 91 15.86 13.20 -9.26
CA GLU A 91 15.02 13.83 -10.28
C GLU A 91 14.03 14.82 -9.63
N PHE A 92 13.36 14.40 -8.56
CA PHE A 92 12.49 15.26 -7.76
C PHE A 92 13.22 16.53 -7.31
N ASN A 93 14.41 16.39 -6.71
CA ASN A 93 15.20 17.52 -6.23
C ASN A 93 15.59 18.47 -7.37
N ASN A 94 15.92 17.93 -8.54
CA ASN A 94 16.23 18.74 -9.71
C ASN A 94 14.99 19.52 -10.20
N THR A 95 13.84 18.84 -10.29
CA THR A 95 12.58 19.44 -10.72
C THR A 95 12.15 20.56 -9.77
N VAL A 96 12.15 20.31 -8.46
CA VAL A 96 11.72 21.34 -7.49
C VAL A 96 12.68 22.53 -7.43
N THR A 97 13.98 22.31 -7.65
CA THR A 97 14.97 23.38 -7.71
C THR A 97 14.82 24.21 -8.99
N LYS A 98 14.67 23.54 -10.14
CA LYS A 98 14.51 24.18 -11.45
C LYS A 98 13.27 25.07 -11.51
N GLU A 99 12.15 24.57 -11.01
CA GLU A 99 10.87 25.26 -11.01
C GLU A 99 10.70 26.18 -9.78
N SER A 100 11.76 26.37 -8.97
CA SER A 100 11.80 27.29 -7.83
C SER A 100 10.70 27.05 -6.77
N PHE A 101 10.40 25.79 -6.48
CA PHE A 101 9.44 25.43 -5.44
C PHE A 101 9.98 25.72 -4.04
N ASN A 102 9.08 26.11 -3.14
CA ASN A 102 9.35 26.07 -1.71
C ASN A 102 9.11 24.63 -1.21
N VAL A 103 10.17 23.95 -0.77
CA VAL A 103 10.11 22.54 -0.35
C VAL A 103 10.65 22.38 1.08
N GLN A 104 9.94 21.63 1.91
CA GLN A 104 10.34 21.27 3.25
C GLN A 104 10.34 19.75 3.42
N LEU A 105 11.44 19.16 3.89
CA LEU A 105 11.48 17.75 4.26
C LEU A 105 10.71 17.52 5.57
N LEU A 106 9.61 16.76 5.52
CA LEU A 106 8.81 16.41 6.69
C LEU A 106 9.25 15.09 7.32
N VAL A 107 9.50 14.07 6.49
CA VAL A 107 9.88 12.72 6.97
C VAL A 107 11.12 12.26 6.20
N PRO A 108 12.26 12.07 6.88
CA PRO A 108 13.52 11.69 6.23
C PRO A 108 13.59 10.20 5.85
N ASP A 109 12.80 9.35 6.51
CA ASP A 109 12.68 7.92 6.23
C ASP A 109 11.34 7.40 6.76
N VAL A 110 10.43 7.07 5.85
CA VAL A 110 9.07 6.61 6.18
C VAL A 110 9.10 5.27 6.90
N GLN A 111 10.07 4.39 6.62
CA GLN A 111 10.17 3.10 7.31
C GLN A 111 10.44 3.29 8.80
N LYS A 112 11.35 4.20 9.16
CA LYS A 112 11.65 4.53 10.55
C LYS A 112 10.44 5.08 11.29
N LEU A 113 9.62 5.89 10.61
CA LEU A 113 8.38 6.40 11.19
C LEU A 113 7.39 5.26 11.49
N ILE A 114 7.22 4.33 10.55
CA ILE A 114 6.35 3.16 10.72
C ILE A 114 6.85 2.26 11.86
N ASP A 115 8.16 2.02 11.92
CA ASP A 115 8.75 1.14 12.94
C ASP A 115 8.66 1.77 14.34
N ALA A 116 8.85 3.10 14.43
CA ALA A 116 8.64 3.84 15.68
C ALA A 116 7.18 3.77 16.15
N GLU A 117 6.20 3.92 15.26
CA GLU A 117 4.79 3.80 15.60
C GLU A 117 4.43 2.39 16.09
N LYS A 118 4.96 1.35 15.44
CA LYS A 118 4.74 -0.05 15.85
C LYS A 118 5.33 -0.36 17.21
N ALA A 119 6.48 0.22 17.56
CA ALA A 119 7.11 0.01 18.86
C ALA A 119 6.37 0.70 20.02
N ARG A 120 5.48 1.67 19.72
CA ARG A 120 4.68 2.39 20.71
C ARG A 120 3.33 1.73 21.00
N LYS A 121 2.94 0.74 20.19
CA LYS A 121 1.73 -0.06 20.38
C LYS A 121 2.05 -1.35 21.12
#